data_AF-A0A4Q7EP51-F1
#
_entry.id   AF-A0A4Q7EP51-F1
#
_cell.length_a   1.000
_cell.length_b   1.000
_cell.length_c   1.000
_cell.angle_alpha   90.00
_cell.angle_beta   90.00
_cell.angle_gamma   90.00
#
_symmetry.space_group_name_H-M   'P 1'
#
loop_
_entity.id
_entity.type
_entity.pdbx_description
1 polymer ?
#
loop_
_entity_poly.entity_id
_entity_poly.type
_entity_poly.pdbx_seq_one_letter_code
_entity_poly.pdbx_strand_id
1 'polypeptide(L)'
;MTNPITTADTPQDAHIRRKLATLWLLVMLNMIYADILAFVSAFITPGVIDTLMSGYSGSVKLSQPLLLISALLIEVPIMMILLSRFLGYRPNRICNLVAAPLTFLFVLSGVETDPFYLFLAAIQLSLLLTIAWTAMRWRTPATVPQGSPIS
;
A
#
# COMPACT_ATOMS: atom_id res chain seq x y z
N MET A 1 -31.70 4.79 -31.02
CA MET A 1 -31.60 3.86 -29.88
C MET A 1 -30.18 3.97 -29.33
N THR A 2 -30.00 4.68 -28.22
CA THR A 2 -28.70 4.90 -27.58
C THR A 2 -28.32 3.64 -26.80
N ASN A 3 -27.42 2.83 -27.34
CA ASN A 3 -26.90 1.68 -26.61
C ASN A 3 -26.10 2.17 -25.39
N PRO A 4 -26.44 1.76 -24.16
CA PRO A 4 -25.58 2.03 -23.03
C PRO A 4 -24.29 1.23 -23.23
N ILE A 5 -23.16 1.93 -23.29
CA ILE A 5 -21.84 1.30 -23.14
C ILE A 5 -21.76 0.86 -21.67
N THR A 6 -22.36 -0.27 -21.35
CA THR A 6 -22.18 -0.90 -20.05
C THR A 6 -20.75 -1.44 -20.05
N THR A 7 -19.83 -0.71 -19.43
CA THR A 7 -18.50 -1.21 -19.07
C THR A 7 -18.67 -2.30 -18.03
N ALA A 8 -19.10 -3.49 -18.45
CA ALA A 8 -19.10 -4.67 -17.60
C ALA A 8 -17.63 -5.01 -17.29
N ASP A 9 -17.24 -4.90 -16.01
CA ASP A 9 -15.93 -5.36 -15.53
C ASP A 9 -15.72 -6.81 -15.98
N THR A 10 -14.61 -7.09 -16.66
CA THR A 10 -14.33 -8.47 -17.04
C THR A 10 -14.03 -9.30 -15.78
N PRO A 11 -14.31 -10.61 -15.75
CA PRO A 11 -13.99 -11.47 -14.60
C PRO A 11 -12.51 -11.37 -14.16
N GLN A 12 -11.62 -11.10 -15.11
CA GLN A 12 -10.19 -10.88 -14.89
C GLN A 12 -9.93 -9.57 -14.11
N ASP A 13 -10.65 -8.49 -14.41
CA ASP A 13 -10.53 -7.21 -13.70
C ASP A 13 -10.96 -7.37 -12.24
N ALA A 14 -12.08 -8.04 -12.00
CA ALA A 14 -12.56 -8.34 -10.65
C ALA A 14 -11.54 -9.15 -9.84
N HIS A 15 -10.86 -10.11 -10.47
CA HIS A 15 -9.79 -10.88 -9.83
C HIS A 15 -8.56 -10.01 -9.47
N ILE A 16 -8.10 -9.15 -10.39
CA ILE A 16 -6.95 -8.25 -10.16
C ILE A 16 -7.27 -7.25 -9.03
N ARG A 17 -8.47 -6.69 -9.02
CA ARG A 17 -8.94 -5.78 -7.96
C ARG A 17 -8.91 -6.41 -6.58
N ARG A 18 -9.41 -7.66 -6.48
CA ARG A 18 -9.34 -8.44 -5.23
C ARG A 18 -7.90 -8.72 -4.81
N LYS A 19 -7.05 -9.12 -5.77
CA LYS A 19 -5.62 -9.37 -5.51
C LYS A 19 -4.92 -8.11 -4.97
N LEU A 20 -5.15 -6.95 -5.59
CA LEU A 20 -4.58 -5.67 -5.12
C LEU A 20 -5.07 -5.32 -3.70
N ALA A 21 -6.37 -5.45 -3.44
CA ALA A 21 -6.91 -5.21 -2.10
C ALA A 21 -6.29 -6.15 -1.04
N THR A 22 -6.10 -7.43 -1.37
CA THR A 22 -5.43 -8.39 -0.48
C THR A 22 -3.96 -8.03 -0.26
N LEU A 23 -3.24 -7.59 -1.29
CA LEU A 23 -1.85 -7.16 -1.14
C LEU A 23 -1.72 -5.93 -0.23
N TRP A 24 -2.58 -4.93 -0.40
CA TRP A 24 -2.62 -3.76 0.51
C TRP A 24 -2.95 -4.15 1.94
N LEU A 25 -3.86 -5.11 2.13
CA LEU A 25 -4.16 -5.65 3.46
C LEU A 25 -2.92 -6.34 4.08
N LEU A 26 -2.17 -7.13 3.30
CA LEU A 26 -0.93 -7.74 3.78
C LEU A 26 0.15 -6.72 4.14
N VAL A 27 0.27 -5.63 3.37
CA VAL A 27 1.15 -4.50 3.70
C VAL A 27 0.73 -3.89 5.05
N MET A 28 -0.56 -3.58 5.21
CA MET A 28 -1.08 -3.02 6.47
C MET A 28 -0.87 -3.93 7.68
N LEU A 29 -1.09 -5.24 7.52
CA LEU A 29 -0.84 -6.20 8.59
C LEU A 29 0.64 -6.23 8.98
N ASN A 30 1.55 -6.28 8.00
CA ASN A 30 2.98 -6.24 8.29
C ASN A 30 3.38 -4.93 8.97
N MET A 31 2.75 -3.81 8.60
CA MET A 31 3.03 -2.50 9.21
C MET A 31 2.60 -2.47 10.67
N ILE A 32 1.40 -2.95 10.97
CA ILE A 32 0.90 -3.08 12.35
C ILE A 32 1.80 -4.00 13.18
N TYR A 33 2.25 -5.14 12.63
CA TYR A 33 3.17 -6.02 13.35
C TYR A 33 4.55 -5.41 13.56
N ALA A 34 5.05 -4.60 12.62
CA ALA A 34 6.30 -3.87 12.79
C ALA A 34 6.19 -2.88 13.96
N ASP A 35 5.09 -2.12 14.03
CA ASP A 35 4.83 -1.17 15.12
C ASP A 35 4.66 -1.88 16.47
N ILE A 36 3.95 -3.00 16.52
CA ILE A 36 3.78 -3.81 17.75
C ILE A 36 5.13 -4.34 18.23
N LEU A 37 5.95 -4.89 17.33
CA LEU A 37 7.26 -5.42 17.70
C LEU A 37 8.24 -4.29 18.09
N ALA A 38 8.16 -3.12 17.43
CA ALA A 38 8.93 -1.94 17.84
C ALA A 38 8.54 -1.50 19.26
N PHE A 39 7.25 -1.49 19.58
CA PHE A 39 6.77 -1.23 20.93
C PHE A 39 7.29 -2.27 21.93
N VAL A 40 7.19 -3.56 21.62
CA VAL A 40 7.75 -4.63 22.48
C VAL A 40 9.27 -4.49 22.64
N SER A 41 10.00 -4.16 21.57
CA SER A 41 11.44 -3.90 21.56
C SER A 41 11.81 -2.77 22.52
N ALA A 42 11.00 -1.71 22.52
CA ALA A 42 11.18 -0.58 23.43
C ALA A 42 11.05 -0.98 24.91
N PHE A 43 10.17 -1.94 25.25
CA PHE A 43 10.01 -2.43 26.63
C PHE A 43 11.13 -3.35 27.10
N ILE A 44 11.73 -4.13 26.20
CA ILE A 44 12.81 -5.06 26.57
C ILE A 44 14.20 -4.41 26.55
N THR A 45 14.34 -3.26 25.88
CA THR A 45 15.63 -2.56 25.72
C THR A 45 15.76 -1.42 26.73
N PRO A 46 16.72 -1.50 27.68
CA PRO A 46 16.91 -0.45 28.68
C PRO A 46 17.22 0.91 28.03
N GLY A 47 16.57 1.97 28.51
CA GLY A 47 16.79 3.36 28.06
C GLY A 47 16.02 3.79 26.81
N VAL A 48 15.38 2.86 26.07
CA VAL A 48 14.55 3.23 24.90
C VAL A 48 13.28 3.95 25.32
N ILE A 49 12.59 3.47 26.36
CA ILE A 49 11.39 4.14 26.90
C ILE A 49 11.70 5.55 27.38
N ASP A 50 12.83 5.75 28.08
CA ASP A 50 13.26 7.08 28.53
C ASP A 50 13.52 8.02 27.34
N THR A 51 14.14 7.50 26.29
CA THR A 51 14.38 8.23 25.04
C THR A 51 13.05 8.60 24.37
N LEU A 52 12.08 7.68 24.28
CA LEU A 52 10.74 7.94 23.76
C LEU A 52 9.99 8.99 24.59
N MET A 53 10.08 8.93 25.92
CA MET A 53 9.50 9.94 26.83
C MET A 53 10.15 11.31 26.67
N SER A 54 11.43 11.37 26.30
CA SER A 54 12.11 12.64 25.96
C SER A 54 11.67 13.22 24.62
N GLY A 55 10.83 12.50 23.86
CA GLY A 55 10.33 12.91 22.54
C GLY A 55 11.27 12.52 21.40
N TYR A 56 12.07 11.47 21.55
CA TYR A 56 13.01 10.98 20.55
C TYR A 56 12.82 9.49 20.29
N SER A 57 12.92 9.06 19.03
CA SER A 57 13.10 7.66 18.64
C SER A 57 14.49 7.52 18.03
N GLY A 58 15.43 6.95 18.78
CA GLY A 58 16.84 6.96 18.42
C GLY A 58 17.36 8.39 18.21
N SER A 59 17.77 8.72 16.98
CA SER A 59 18.25 10.05 16.61
C SER A 59 17.16 10.99 16.05
N VAL A 60 15.93 10.51 15.88
CA VAL A 60 14.84 11.26 15.26
C VAL A 60 13.95 11.87 16.34
N LYS A 61 13.66 13.18 16.20
CA LYS A 61 12.74 13.87 17.11
C LYS A 61 11.29 13.55 16.76
N LEU A 62 10.58 12.90 17.68
CA LEU A 62 9.15 12.65 17.61
C LEU A 62 8.38 13.95 17.93
N SER A 63 8.19 14.77 16.92
CA SER A 63 7.38 15.98 17.01
C SER A 63 5.90 15.70 16.68
N GLN A 64 4.97 16.45 17.27
CA GLN A 64 3.53 16.35 16.97
C GLN A 64 3.22 16.48 15.46
N PRO A 65 3.86 17.41 14.71
CA PRO A 65 3.66 17.47 13.26
C PRO A 65 4.15 16.22 12.52
N LEU A 66 5.27 15.63 12.95
CA LEU A 66 5.79 14.40 12.35
C LEU A 66 4.83 13.23 12.54
N LEU A 67 4.27 13.09 13.74
CA LEU A 67 3.26 12.06 14.04
C LEU A 67 2.00 12.25 13.17
N LEU A 68 1.56 13.49 12.97
CA LEU A 68 0.43 13.80 12.09
C LEU A 68 0.72 13.41 10.63
N ILE A 69 1.92 13.73 10.13
CA ILE A 69 2.35 13.36 8.78
C ILE A 69 2.39 11.84 8.63
N SER A 70 2.96 11.11 9.60
CA SER A 70 2.98 9.65 9.60
C SER A 70 1.57 9.06 9.60
N ALA A 71 0.65 9.59 10.40
CA ALA A 71 -0.74 9.16 10.42
C ALA A 71 -1.42 9.35 9.04
N LEU A 72 -1.20 10.49 8.39
CA LEU A 72 -1.71 10.75 7.04
C LEU A 72 -1.13 9.80 6.00
N LEU A 73 0.15 9.43 6.12
CA LEU A 73 0.80 8.49 5.20
C LEU A 73 0.30 7.05 5.40
N ILE A 74 -0.04 6.64 6.63
CA ILE A 74 -0.65 5.34 6.94
C ILE A 74 -2.09 5.26 6.41
N GLU A 75 -2.80 6.38 6.31
CA GLU A 75 -4.15 6.40 5.75
C GLU A 75 -4.14 6.02 4.25
N VAL A 76 -3.05 6.28 3.53
CA VAL A 76 -2.91 5.92 2.10
C VAL A 76 -3.11 4.42 1.85
N PRO A 77 -2.34 3.49 2.45
CA PRO A 77 -2.55 2.06 2.28
C PRO A 77 -3.93 1.60 2.79
N ILE A 78 -4.47 2.20 3.85
CA ILE A 78 -5.83 1.89 4.36
C ILE A 78 -6.88 2.21 3.28
N MET A 79 -6.84 3.42 2.73
CA MET A 79 -7.75 3.81 1.65
C MET A 79 -7.57 2.92 0.42
N MET A 80 -6.34 2.51 0.09
CA MET A 80 -6.08 1.66 -1.08
C MET A 80 -6.72 0.27 -0.99
N ILE A 81 -6.94 -0.26 0.23
CA ILE A 81 -7.70 -1.52 0.42
C ILE A 81 -9.13 -1.36 -0.13
N LEU A 82 -9.79 -0.26 0.19
CA LEU A 82 -11.15 0.04 -0.26
C LEU A 82 -11.16 0.46 -1.74
N LEU A 83 -10.29 1.41 -2.10
CA LEU A 83 -10.22 1.95 -3.47
C LEU A 83 -9.95 0.84 -4.49
N SER A 84 -9.08 -0.13 -4.17
CA SER A 84 -8.82 -1.28 -5.04
C SER A 84 -10.07 -2.10 -5.35
N ARG A 85 -11.04 -2.13 -4.43
CA ARG A 85 -12.30 -2.87 -4.56
C ARG A 85 -13.42 -2.06 -5.21
N PHE A 86 -13.39 -0.73 -5.16
CA PHE A 86 -14.48 0.13 -5.66
C PHE A 86 -14.15 0.87 -6.96
N LEU A 87 -12.88 1.17 -7.25
CA LEU A 87 -12.50 1.88 -8.47
C LEU A 87 -12.44 0.93 -9.68
N GLY A 88 -12.90 1.43 -10.83
CA GLY A 88 -12.72 0.75 -12.13
C GLY A 88 -11.27 0.80 -12.63
N TYR A 89 -11.00 0.14 -13.76
CA TYR A 89 -9.66 -0.08 -14.32
C TYR A 89 -8.73 1.15 -14.30
N ARG A 90 -9.13 2.25 -14.95
CA ARG A 90 -8.28 3.44 -15.16
C ARG A 90 -7.89 4.15 -13.86
N PRO A 91 -8.84 4.59 -13.00
CA PRO A 91 -8.50 5.30 -11.77
C PRO A 91 -7.74 4.38 -10.80
N ASN A 92 -8.12 3.10 -10.71
CA ASN A 92 -7.46 2.17 -9.80
C ASN A 92 -5.97 1.98 -10.15
N ARG A 93 -5.65 1.87 -11.44
CA ARG A 93 -4.26 1.73 -11.90
C ARG A 93 -3.39 2.93 -11.54
N ILE A 94 -3.88 4.15 -11.76
CA ILE A 94 -3.13 5.38 -11.46
C ILE A 94 -2.93 5.52 -9.94
N CYS A 95 -3.99 5.32 -9.16
CA CYS A 95 -3.94 5.36 -7.71
C CYS A 95 -2.90 4.38 -7.14
N ASN A 96 -2.90 3.12 -7.59
CA ASN A 96 -1.92 2.13 -7.14
C ASN A 96 -0.48 2.50 -7.53
N LEU A 97 -0.28 3.08 -8.73
CA LEU A 97 1.05 3.45 -9.21
C LEU A 97 1.64 4.66 -8.47
N VAL A 98 0.80 5.52 -7.89
CA VAL A 98 1.23 6.65 -7.05
C VAL A 98 1.36 6.24 -5.58
N ALA A 99 0.40 5.48 -5.05
CA ALA A 99 0.40 5.07 -3.66
C ALA A 99 1.53 4.10 -3.32
N ALA A 100 1.81 3.12 -4.20
CA ALA A 100 2.88 2.14 -3.96
C ALA A 100 4.26 2.79 -3.71
N PRO A 101 4.78 3.69 -4.56
CA PRO A 101 6.07 4.35 -4.31
C PRO A 101 6.01 5.31 -3.11
N LEU A 102 4.88 5.97 -2.87
CA LEU A 102 4.73 6.83 -1.69
C LEU A 102 4.88 6.02 -0.39
N THR A 103 4.16 4.91 -0.27
CA THR A 103 4.27 4.01 0.88
C THR A 103 5.64 3.35 0.95
N PHE A 104 6.27 3.06 -0.20
CA PHE A 104 7.62 2.49 -0.25
C PHE A 104 8.66 3.45 0.34
N LEU A 105 8.63 4.72 -0.03
CA LEU A 105 9.51 5.74 0.54
C LEU A 105 9.24 5.95 2.03
N PHE A 106 7.98 5.91 2.44
CA PHE A 106 7.61 6.01 3.85
C PHE A 106 8.17 4.85 4.68
N VAL A 107 8.00 3.60 4.23
CA VAL A 107 8.58 2.43 4.89
C VAL A 107 10.10 2.54 4.96
N LEU A 108 10.77 2.96 3.87
CA LEU A 108 12.22 3.15 3.87
C LEU A 108 12.70 4.21 4.87
N SER A 109 11.93 5.29 5.05
CA SER A 109 12.29 6.35 6.01
C SER A 109 12.23 5.92 7.47
N GLY A 110 11.44 4.86 7.77
CA GLY A 110 11.28 4.31 9.11
C GLY A 110 12.16 3.09 9.39
N VAL A 111 13.01 2.64 8.47
CA VAL A 111 13.81 1.41 8.66
C VAL A 111 14.79 1.55 9.80
N GLU A 112 14.62 0.66 10.80
CA GLU A 112 15.58 0.45 11.87
C GLU A 112 16.49 -0.75 11.59
N THR A 113 17.65 -0.79 12.25
CA THR A 113 18.66 -1.84 12.03
C THR A 113 18.37 -3.16 12.76
N ASP A 114 17.31 -3.20 13.57
CA ASP A 114 16.94 -4.39 14.31
C ASP A 114 16.53 -5.53 13.35
N PRO A 115 16.95 -6.79 13.60
CA PRO A 115 16.73 -7.89 12.66
C PRO A 115 15.26 -8.13 12.30
N PHE A 116 14.35 -8.01 13.29
CA PHE A 116 12.91 -8.18 13.04
C PHE A 116 12.36 -7.06 12.15
N TYR A 117 12.86 -5.83 12.32
CA TYR A 117 12.44 -4.66 11.55
C TYR A 117 12.90 -4.81 10.10
N LEU A 118 14.16 -5.20 9.88
CA LEU A 118 14.68 -5.48 8.54
C LEU A 118 13.92 -6.60 7.83
N PHE A 119 13.56 -7.66 8.55
CA PHE A 119 12.78 -8.76 7.99
C PHE A 119 11.37 -8.30 7.55
N LEU A 120 10.65 -7.59 8.43
CA LEU A 120 9.32 -7.08 8.11
C LEU A 120 9.37 -6.02 7.01
N ALA A 121 10.35 -5.12 7.04
CA ALA A 121 10.57 -4.12 5.98
C ALA A 121 10.83 -4.81 4.64
N ALA A 122 11.68 -5.84 4.58
CA ALA A 122 11.93 -6.59 3.35
C ALA A 122 10.64 -7.20 2.77
N ILE A 123 9.79 -7.79 3.62
CA ILE A 123 8.49 -8.32 3.21
C ILE A 123 7.58 -7.19 2.70
N GLN A 124 7.44 -6.09 3.44
CA GLN A 124 6.62 -4.96 3.04
C GLN A 124 7.05 -4.38 1.69
N LEU A 125 8.35 -4.15 1.49
CA LEU A 125 8.91 -3.66 0.23
C LEU A 125 8.64 -4.64 -0.92
N SER A 126 8.76 -5.95 -0.68
CA SER A 126 8.44 -6.98 -1.69
C SER A 126 6.96 -6.98 -2.09
N LEU A 127 6.05 -6.74 -1.13
CA LEU A 127 4.62 -6.62 -1.38
C LEU A 127 4.30 -5.36 -2.18
N LEU A 128 4.89 -4.22 -1.82
CA LEU A 128 4.73 -2.95 -2.55
C LEU A 128 5.23 -3.04 -3.99
N LEU A 129 6.37 -3.70 -4.22
CA LEU A 129 6.86 -4.00 -5.57
C LEU A 129 5.88 -4.90 -6.33
N THR A 130 5.29 -5.89 -5.67
CA THR A 130 4.29 -6.77 -6.27
C THR A 130 3.00 -6.02 -6.64
N ILE A 131 2.57 -5.05 -5.82
CA ILE A 131 1.43 -4.15 -6.11
C ILE A 131 1.75 -3.31 -7.34
N ALA A 132 2.89 -2.62 -7.35
CA ALA A 132 3.31 -1.79 -8.48
C ALA A 132 3.41 -2.63 -9.77
N TRP A 133 4.02 -3.81 -9.70
CA TRP A 133 4.13 -4.72 -10.84
C TRP A 133 2.78 -5.22 -11.34
N THR A 134 1.87 -5.58 -10.43
CA THR A 134 0.50 -6.01 -10.78
C THR A 134 -0.27 -4.87 -11.45
N ALA A 135 -0.18 -3.65 -10.92
CA ALA A 135 -0.79 -2.46 -11.51
C ALA A 135 -0.19 -2.10 -12.88
N MET A 136 1.13 -2.27 -13.06
CA MET A 136 1.80 -2.06 -14.35
C MET A 136 1.39 -3.10 -15.40
N ARG A 137 1.28 -4.38 -15.02
CA ARG A 137 0.91 -5.49 -15.91
C ARG A 137 -0.59 -5.55 -16.22
N TRP A 138 -1.42 -4.82 -15.50
CA TRP A 138 -2.85 -4.72 -15.79
C TRP A 138 -3.04 -3.96 -17.11
N ARG A 139 -3.07 -4.70 -18.23
CA ARG A 139 -3.33 -4.19 -19.57
C ARG A 139 -4.82 -3.99 -19.77
N THR A 140 -5.18 -2.98 -20.55
CA THR A 140 -6.56 -2.56 -20.80
C THR A 140 -7.35 -3.76 -21.36
N PRO A 141 -8.59 -4.02 -20.90
CA PRO A 141 -9.45 -4.97 -21.59
C PRO A 141 -9.53 -4.50 -23.04
N ALA A 142 -9.11 -5.34 -23.98
CA ALA A 142 -9.16 -5.01 -25.38
C ALA A 142 -10.60 -4.56 -25.70
N THR A 143 -10.75 -3.33 -26.18
CA THR A 143 -11.98 -2.93 -26.86
C THR A 143 -12.12 -3.89 -28.02
N VAL A 144 -12.97 -4.91 -27.88
CA VAL A 144 -13.38 -5.77 -28.99
C VAL A 144 -13.91 -4.80 -30.05
N PRO A 145 -13.29 -4.70 -31.24
CA PRO A 145 -13.83 -3.88 -32.31
C PRO A 145 -15.25 -4.40 -32.60
N GLN A 146 -16.26 -3.59 -32.31
CA GLN A 146 -17.64 -3.90 -32.72
C GLN A 146 -17.69 -3.86 -34.24
N GLY A 147 -17.77 -5.05 -34.85
CA GLY A 147 -18.34 -5.29 -36.18
C GLY A 147 -17.52 -4.80 -37.36
N SER A 148 -16.94 -5.75 -38.10
CA SER A 148 -16.99 -5.64 -39.56
C SER A 148 -18.39 -6.08 -39.99
N PRO A 149 -19.23 -5.21 -40.60
CA PRO A 149 -20.39 -5.69 -41.34
C PRO A 149 -19.83 -6.35 -42.60
N ILE A 150 -19.77 -7.68 -42.62
CA ILE A 150 -19.58 -8.42 -43.86
C ILE A 150 -20.96 -8.87 -44.32
N SER A 151 -21.44 -8.06 -45.26
CA SER A 151 -22.43 -8.28 -46.33
C SER A 151 -22.75 -9.73 -46.66
#